data_AF-A0A2V9ZI62-F1
#
_entry.id   AF-A0A2V9ZI62-F1
#
_cell.length_a   1.000
_cell.length_b   1.000
_cell.length_c   1.000
_cell.angle_alpha   90.00
_cell.angle_beta   90.00
_cell.angle_gamma   90.00
#
_symmetry.space_group_name_H-M   'P 1'
#
loop_
_entity.id
_entity.type
_entity.pdbx_description
1 polymer ?
#
loop_
_entity_poly.entity_id
_entity_poly.type
_entity_poly.pdbx_seq_one_letter_code
_entity_poly.pdbx_strand_id
1 'polypeptide(L)'
;MEGRWREQQCAVSTQALEIGRARDQILAWPASRLFYSQLVLTTCFRDAGGLQAGAEVRIAGVQVGRIRKVRAQPENHDCPAFIEMALTTPYELKVPGDSITTTQTTGVLGGTYLEIDSSGASGPPVRSGAELKSRQAERVTPGQWLGMLDKNLEKLDRRVETLDKNSSKEPCRARNKVTGAQANKP
;
A
#
# COMPACT_ATOMS: atom_id res chain seq x y z
N MET A 1 31.91 -69.01 -59.71
CA MET A 1 32.67 -68.60 -58.50
C MET A 1 32.14 -67.25 -58.10
N GLU A 2 30.93 -67.32 -57.57
CA GLU A 2 29.93 -66.26 -57.46
C GLU A 2 29.60 -66.20 -55.96
N GLY A 3 29.53 -65.02 -55.36
CA GLY A 3 28.88 -64.88 -54.05
C GLY A 3 29.75 -64.61 -52.82
N ARG A 4 31.01 -64.16 -52.95
CA ARG A 4 31.80 -63.70 -51.78
C ARG A 4 32.18 -62.21 -51.78
N TRP A 5 31.69 -61.44 -52.76
CA TRP A 5 32.04 -60.02 -52.96
C TRP A 5 30.92 -59.03 -52.60
N ARG A 6 29.80 -59.48 -52.03
CA ARG A 6 28.65 -58.60 -51.71
C ARG A 6 28.51 -58.20 -50.24
N GLU A 7 29.29 -58.79 -49.33
CA GLU A 7 29.12 -58.57 -47.88
C GLU A 7 30.05 -57.51 -47.27
N GLN A 8 31.06 -57.02 -48.00
CA GLN A 8 31.94 -55.95 -47.51
C GLN A 8 31.50 -54.53 -47.90
N GLN A 9 30.42 -54.36 -48.66
CA GLN A 9 29.98 -53.05 -49.15
C GLN A 9 28.75 -52.47 -48.43
N CYS A 10 28.12 -53.17 -47.47
CA CYS A 10 26.97 -52.62 -46.74
C CYS A 10 27.30 -51.96 -45.40
N ALA A 11 28.50 -52.10 -44.84
CA ALA A 11 28.81 -51.58 -43.49
C ALA A 11 29.34 -50.13 -43.46
N VAL A 12 29.74 -49.55 -44.60
CA VAL A 12 30.34 -48.19 -44.65
C VAL A 12 29.35 -47.12 -45.14
N SER A 13 28.11 -47.49 -45.47
CA SER A 13 27.09 -46.57 -45.99
C SER A 13 26.17 -45.97 -44.91
N THR A 14 26.44 -46.21 -43.62
CA THR A 14 25.62 -45.73 -42.50
C THR A 14 26.40 -44.85 -41.53
N GLN A 15 27.32 -44.01 -42.03
CA GLN A 15 27.94 -42.92 -41.25
C GLN A 15 28.08 -41.64 -42.08
N ALA A 16 27.06 -41.30 -42.87
CA ALA A 16 27.01 -40.04 -43.61
C ALA A 16 25.61 -39.38 -43.55
N LEU A 17 24.90 -39.57 -42.43
CA LEU A 17 23.59 -38.95 -42.20
C LEU A 17 23.46 -38.36 -40.79
N GLU A 18 24.50 -37.71 -40.27
CA GLU A 18 24.48 -37.00 -38.98
C GLU A 18 25.20 -35.63 -39.06
N ILE A 19 25.25 -35.00 -40.24
CA ILE A 19 25.88 -33.67 -40.40
C ILE A 19 25.02 -32.71 -41.25
N GLY A 20 23.71 -32.97 -41.32
CA GLY A 20 22.78 -32.24 -42.19
C GLY A 20 21.47 -31.82 -41.53
N ARG A 21 21.37 -31.83 -40.19
CA ARG A 21 20.14 -31.43 -39.48
C ARG A 21 20.38 -30.58 -38.22
N ALA A 22 21.43 -29.76 -38.25
CA ALA A 22 21.74 -28.79 -37.20
C ALA A 22 21.80 -27.35 -37.74
N ARG A 23 20.95 -27.00 -38.72
CA ARG A 23 20.87 -25.65 -39.31
C ARG A 23 19.47 -25.03 -39.31
N ASP A 24 18.51 -25.68 -38.67
CA ASP A 24 17.12 -25.20 -38.55
C ASP A 24 16.69 -25.06 -37.09
N GLN A 25 17.61 -24.60 -36.24
CA GLN A 25 17.37 -24.38 -34.83
C GLN A 25 17.72 -22.94 -34.42
N ILE A 26 17.57 -21.97 -35.33
CA ILE A 26 17.81 -20.55 -35.04
C ILE A 26 16.90 -19.69 -35.92
N LEU A 27 15.57 -19.78 -35.83
CA LEU A 27 14.71 -18.73 -36.43
C LEU A 27 13.28 -18.69 -35.86
N ALA A 28 13.09 -19.06 -34.60
CA ALA A 28 11.94 -18.63 -33.83
C ALA A 28 12.22 -19.01 -32.38
N TRP A 29 12.52 -18.03 -31.53
CA TRP A 29 12.08 -17.90 -30.13
C TRP A 29 12.61 -16.56 -29.59
N PRO A 30 11.85 -15.94 -28.69
CA PRO A 30 11.43 -14.56 -28.88
C PRO A 30 12.48 -13.59 -28.33
N ALA A 31 12.87 -12.61 -29.14
CA ALA A 31 13.65 -11.46 -28.69
C ALA A 31 12.83 -10.49 -27.81
N SER A 32 11.82 -10.97 -27.08
CA SER A 32 11.17 -10.21 -26.02
C SER A 32 11.97 -10.29 -24.72
N ARG A 33 13.28 -9.99 -24.78
CA ARG A 33 13.96 -9.34 -23.65
C ARG A 33 13.48 -7.88 -23.58
N LEU A 34 12.16 -7.70 -23.48
CA LEU A 34 11.48 -6.41 -23.45
C LEU A 34 11.86 -5.71 -22.15
N PHE A 35 12.89 -4.88 -22.25
CA PHE A 35 13.26 -3.74 -21.42
C PHE A 35 12.36 -3.47 -20.20
N TYR A 36 12.51 -4.27 -19.14
CA TYR A 36 11.97 -3.91 -17.83
C TYR A 36 12.91 -2.88 -17.19
N SER A 37 12.40 -1.69 -16.90
CA SER A 37 13.12 -0.71 -16.09
C SER A 37 13.13 -1.19 -14.66
N GLN A 38 14.34 -1.36 -14.10
CA GLN A 38 14.52 -1.70 -12.69
C GLN A 38 15.09 -0.48 -11.97
N LEU A 39 14.37 -0.01 -10.95
CA LEU A 39 14.79 1.09 -10.10
C LEU A 39 14.72 0.63 -8.65
N VAL A 40 15.88 0.55 -7.99
CA VAL A 40 15.96 0.23 -6.56
C VAL A 40 15.99 1.53 -5.79
N LEU A 41 15.18 1.65 -4.76
CA LEU A 41 15.16 2.83 -3.88
C LEU A 41 15.24 2.37 -2.43
N THR A 42 15.73 3.27 -1.58
CA THR A 42 15.76 3.05 -0.14
C THR A 42 14.94 4.12 0.55
N THR A 43 14.47 3.81 1.75
CA THR A 43 13.81 4.79 2.61
C THR A 43 13.91 4.34 4.06
N CYS A 44 13.76 5.31 4.95
CA CYS A 44 13.95 5.17 6.38
C CYS A 44 12.68 5.61 7.09
N PHE A 45 12.16 4.79 7.99
CA PHE A 45 11.02 5.13 8.83
C PHE A 45 11.39 4.95 10.31
N ARG A 46 10.76 5.73 11.21
CA ARG A 46 10.85 5.44 12.65
C ARG A 46 9.99 4.24 13.07
N ASP A 47 8.91 4.01 12.34
CA ASP A 47 8.03 2.86 12.53
C ASP A 47 7.59 2.35 11.15
N ALA A 48 7.80 1.05 10.90
CA ALA A 48 7.50 0.43 9.61
C ALA A 48 6.02 0.06 9.44
N GLY A 49 5.16 0.23 10.46
CA GLY A 49 3.72 0.03 10.37
C GLY A 49 3.30 -1.39 9.97
N GLY A 50 4.12 -2.40 10.29
CA GLY A 50 3.88 -3.78 9.88
C GLY A 50 4.23 -4.10 8.42
N LEU A 51 5.01 -3.26 7.74
CA LEU A 51 5.58 -3.59 6.44
C LEU A 51 6.46 -4.84 6.51
N GLN A 52 6.35 -5.68 5.48
CA GLN A 52 7.11 -6.91 5.33
C GLN A 52 7.76 -6.98 3.94
N ALA A 53 8.79 -7.82 3.81
CA ALA A 53 9.36 -8.13 2.50
C ALA A 53 8.26 -8.75 1.61
N GLY A 54 8.22 -8.33 0.35
CA GLY A 54 7.17 -8.73 -0.59
C GLY A 54 5.94 -7.83 -0.61
N ALA A 55 5.78 -6.91 0.36
CA ALA A 55 4.71 -5.92 0.34
C ALA A 55 4.77 -5.05 -0.93
N GLU A 56 3.61 -4.57 -1.37
CA GLU A 56 3.48 -3.81 -2.60
C GLU A 56 3.99 -2.38 -2.46
N VAL A 57 4.54 -1.86 -3.55
CA VAL A 57 4.94 -0.45 -3.66
C VAL A 57 4.10 0.17 -4.77
N ARG A 58 3.43 1.27 -4.44
CA ARG A 58 2.46 1.93 -5.30
C ARG A 58 2.81 3.40 -5.52
N ILE A 59 2.50 3.92 -6.69
CA ILE A 59 2.56 5.34 -7.04
C ILE A 59 1.18 5.72 -7.56
N ALA A 60 0.54 6.72 -6.94
CA ALA A 60 -0.81 7.15 -7.29
C ALA A 60 -1.81 5.97 -7.33
N GLY A 61 -1.67 5.03 -6.39
CA GLY A 61 -2.48 3.81 -6.32
C GLY A 61 -2.15 2.73 -7.36
N VAL A 62 -1.18 2.92 -8.26
CA VAL A 62 -0.75 1.90 -9.24
C VAL A 62 0.43 1.12 -8.68
N GLN A 63 0.36 -0.22 -8.69
CA GLN A 63 1.48 -1.06 -8.29
C GLN A 63 2.63 -0.96 -9.29
N VAL A 64 3.79 -0.55 -8.79
CA VAL A 64 5.01 -0.31 -9.57
C VAL A 64 6.17 -1.19 -9.12
N GLY A 65 6.05 -1.86 -7.98
CA GLY A 65 7.11 -2.68 -7.43
C GLY A 65 6.75 -3.40 -6.14
N ARG A 66 7.79 -3.92 -5.48
CA ARG A 66 7.70 -4.63 -4.20
C ARG A 66 8.87 -4.29 -3.28
N ILE A 67 8.65 -4.44 -1.99
CA ILE A 67 9.70 -4.34 -0.98
C ILE A 67 10.60 -5.56 -1.06
N ARG A 68 11.91 -5.34 -1.22
CA ARG A 68 12.91 -6.40 -1.20
C ARG A 68 13.29 -6.80 0.21
N LYS A 69 13.56 -5.82 1.07
CA LYS A 69 14.07 -6.05 2.43
C LYS A 69 13.53 -4.99 3.39
N VAL A 70 13.26 -5.44 4.61
CA VAL A 70 12.95 -4.60 5.77
C VAL A 70 13.92 -4.98 6.86
N ARG A 71 14.64 -4.01 7.44
CA ARG A 71 15.60 -4.23 8.52
C ARG A 71 15.36 -3.25 9.64
N ALA A 72 15.24 -3.76 10.86
CA ALA A 72 15.33 -2.94 12.07
C ALA A 72 16.81 -2.62 12.35
N GLN A 73 17.10 -1.36 12.64
CA GLN A 73 18.40 -0.83 13.02
C GLN A 73 18.22 0.01 14.30
N PRO A 74 17.99 -0.61 15.47
CA PRO A 74 17.74 0.13 16.71
C PRO A 74 18.90 1.04 17.13
N GLU A 75 20.12 0.78 16.63
CA GLU A 75 21.31 1.59 16.86
C GLU A 75 21.33 2.87 16.02
N ASN A 76 20.53 2.93 14.94
CA ASN A 76 20.46 4.07 14.04
C ASN A 76 19.22 4.92 14.36
N HIS A 77 19.41 5.98 15.14
CA HIS A 77 18.31 6.86 15.56
C HIS A 77 17.63 7.60 14.39
N ASP A 78 18.36 7.87 13.31
CA ASP A 78 17.82 8.55 12.13
C ASP A 78 17.03 7.58 11.24
N CYS A 79 17.46 6.31 11.19
CA CYS A 79 16.81 5.26 10.40
C CYS A 79 16.58 3.96 11.19
N PRO A 80 15.64 3.95 12.17
CA PRO A 80 15.35 2.74 12.95
C PRO A 80 14.78 1.59 12.12
N ALA A 81 14.05 1.89 11.04
CA ALA A 81 13.55 0.91 10.10
C ALA A 81 14.02 1.26 8.68
N PHE A 82 14.98 0.49 8.19
CA PHE A 82 15.52 0.60 6.83
C PHE A 82 14.72 -0.29 5.88
N ILE A 83 14.24 0.28 4.78
CA ILE A 83 13.47 -0.42 3.76
C ILE A 83 14.17 -0.27 2.41
N GLU A 84 14.37 -1.40 1.73
CA GLU A 84 14.83 -1.47 0.35
C GLU A 84 13.68 -1.93 -0.54
N MET A 85 13.35 -1.13 -1.55
CA MET A 85 12.27 -1.41 -2.49
C MET A 85 12.79 -1.51 -3.92
N ALA A 86 12.17 -2.37 -4.73
CA ALA A 86 12.46 -2.47 -6.15
C ALA A 86 11.21 -2.21 -6.97
N LEU A 87 11.32 -1.22 -7.83
CA LEU A 87 10.34 -0.84 -8.84
C LEU A 87 10.72 -1.56 -10.14
N THR A 88 9.77 -2.25 -10.74
CA THR A 88 9.98 -3.01 -11.97
C THR A 88 8.79 -2.79 -12.90
N THR A 89 9.01 -1.96 -13.92
CA THR A 89 7.96 -1.55 -14.86
C THR A 89 8.37 -1.89 -16.29
N PRO A 90 7.42 -2.21 -17.19
CA PRO A 90 7.71 -2.46 -18.61
C PRO A 90 8.01 -1.16 -19.39
N TYR A 91 8.02 -0.02 -18.71
CA TYR A 91 8.32 1.31 -19.24
C TYR A 91 9.35 2.03 -18.35
N GLU A 92 9.95 3.10 -18.86
CA GLU A 92 10.86 3.94 -18.10
C GLU A 92 10.09 4.74 -17.04
N LEU A 93 10.15 4.30 -15.78
CA LEU A 93 9.56 5.00 -14.65
C LEU A 93 10.54 6.06 -14.11
N LYS A 94 10.14 7.33 -14.17
CA LYS A 94 10.91 8.47 -13.62
C LYS A 94 10.23 8.97 -12.36
N VAL A 95 10.78 8.59 -11.20
CA VAL A 95 10.31 9.06 -9.90
C VAL A 95 11.07 10.34 -9.53
N PRO A 96 10.40 11.47 -9.24
CA PRO A 96 11.08 12.67 -8.75
C PRO A 96 11.79 12.40 -7.40
N GLY A 97 13.01 12.90 -7.22
CA GLY A 97 13.78 12.66 -5.98
C GLY A 97 13.23 13.33 -4.72
N ASP A 98 12.32 14.29 -4.87
CA ASP A 98 11.59 14.96 -3.79
C ASP A 98 10.26 14.28 -3.44
N SER A 99 9.96 13.13 -4.05
CA SER A 99 8.79 12.31 -3.71
C SER A 99 8.85 11.83 -2.27
N ILE A 100 7.67 11.62 -1.69
CA ILE A 100 7.52 11.27 -0.28
C ILE A 100 6.93 9.87 -0.15
N THR A 101 7.60 9.00 0.58
CA THR A 101 7.12 7.64 0.84
C THR A 101 6.31 7.60 2.13
N THR A 102 5.11 7.02 2.08
CA THR A 102 4.22 6.87 3.24
C THR A 102 3.77 5.42 3.35
N THR A 103 3.65 4.91 4.58
CA THR A 103 3.08 3.58 4.82
C THR A 103 1.55 3.67 4.84
N GLN A 104 0.88 2.77 4.14
CA GLN A 104 -0.59 2.75 4.06
C GLN A 104 -1.10 1.34 4.32
N THR A 105 -2.29 1.23 4.90
CA THR A 105 -2.93 -0.07 5.17
C THR A 105 -4.12 -0.25 4.24
N THR A 106 -4.25 -1.42 3.63
CA THR A 106 -5.41 -1.75 2.80
C THR A 106 -6.62 -2.00 3.68
N GLY A 107 -7.41 -0.97 3.95
CA GLY A 107 -8.58 -1.06 4.82
C GLY A 107 -8.24 -1.36 6.28
N VAL A 108 -9.19 -1.94 7.03
CA VAL A 108 -9.04 -2.18 8.48
C VAL A 108 -8.30 -3.49 8.78
N LEU A 109 -8.37 -4.47 7.89
CA LEU A 109 -7.82 -5.83 8.08
C LEU A 109 -6.78 -6.24 7.03
N GLY A 110 -6.51 -5.39 6.04
CA GLY A 110 -5.56 -5.74 5.00
C GLY A 110 -4.11 -5.50 5.42
N GLY A 111 -3.19 -5.96 4.57
CA GLY A 111 -1.77 -5.74 4.75
C GLY A 111 -1.36 -4.27 4.57
N THR A 112 -0.18 -3.95 5.08
CA THR A 112 0.46 -2.66 4.85
C THR A 112 1.22 -2.68 3.52
N TYR A 113 1.11 -1.59 2.77
CA TYR A 113 1.85 -1.34 1.53
C TYR A 113 2.55 0.02 1.63
N LEU A 114 3.49 0.24 0.71
CA LEU A 114 4.22 1.50 0.61
C LEU A 114 3.65 2.33 -0.53
N GLU A 115 3.24 3.56 -0.25
CA GLU A 115 2.81 4.53 -1.26
C GLU A 115 3.93 5.56 -1.46
N ILE A 116 4.30 5.81 -2.71
CA ILE A 116 5.19 6.90 -3.11
C ILE A 116 4.29 8.01 -3.66
N ASP A 117 4.20 9.10 -2.90
CA ASP A 117 3.49 10.31 -3.32
C ASP A 117 4.42 11.22 -4.13
N SER A 118 4.11 11.34 -5.42
CA SER A 118 4.79 12.24 -6.36
C SER A 118 3.93 13.44 -6.77
N SER A 119 2.76 13.65 -6.16
CA SER A 119 1.80 14.68 -6.60
C SER A 119 2.31 16.11 -6.44
N GLY A 120 3.09 16.37 -5.38
CA GLY A 120 3.74 17.66 -5.11
C GLY A 120 5.21 17.71 -5.51
N ALA A 121 5.72 16.68 -6.19
CA ALA A 121 7.13 16.52 -6.47
C ALA A 121 7.48 17.06 -7.86
N SER A 122 8.54 17.87 -7.95
CA SER A 122 8.97 18.53 -9.20
C SER A 122 10.47 18.44 -9.45
N GLY A 123 11.21 17.79 -8.55
CA GLY A 123 12.65 17.65 -8.64
C GLY A 123 13.10 16.74 -9.79
N PRO A 124 14.42 16.71 -10.04
CA PRO A 124 15.00 15.80 -11.03
C PRO A 124 14.70 14.33 -10.68
N PRO A 125 14.62 13.44 -11.70
CA PRO A 125 14.43 12.03 -11.47
C PRO A 125 15.53 11.44 -10.58
N VAL A 126 15.10 10.61 -9.64
CA VAL A 126 15.97 9.91 -8.70
C VAL A 126 16.75 8.80 -9.41
N ARG A 127 17.97 8.54 -8.94
CA ARG A 127 18.80 7.42 -9.42
C ARG A 127 18.57 6.17 -8.58
N SER A 128 18.85 5.02 -9.17
CA SER A 128 18.82 3.75 -8.44
C SER A 128 19.80 3.77 -7.27
N GLY A 129 19.37 3.26 -6.12
CA GLY A 129 20.09 3.22 -4.86
C GLY A 129 19.96 4.48 -4.02
N ALA A 130 19.26 5.51 -4.48
CA ALA A 130 19.04 6.72 -3.70
C ALA A 130 17.93 6.55 -2.66
N GLU A 131 18.01 7.38 -1.63
CA GLU A 131 17.06 7.40 -0.54
C GLU A 131 15.95 8.43 -0.79
N LEU A 132 14.69 8.02 -0.58
CA LEU A 132 13.53 8.90 -0.60
C LEU A 132 13.13 9.32 0.81
N LYS A 133 12.63 10.56 0.92
CA LYS A 133 12.08 11.10 2.17
C LYS A 133 10.83 10.33 2.56
N SER A 134 10.71 10.01 3.84
CA SER A 134 9.54 9.35 4.38
C SER A 134 8.63 10.32 5.15
N ARG A 135 7.34 9.98 5.19
CA ARG A 135 6.36 10.59 6.06
C ARG A 135 5.62 9.48 6.80
N GLN A 136 5.42 9.67 8.10
CA GLN A 136 4.68 8.70 8.89
C GLN A 136 3.18 8.84 8.67
N ALA A 137 2.50 7.71 8.51
CA ALA A 137 1.06 7.69 8.60
C ALA A 137 0.66 7.85 10.07
N GLU A 138 -0.07 8.93 10.36
CA GLU A 138 -0.68 9.15 11.67
C GLU A 138 -1.77 8.09 11.88
N ARG A 139 -1.47 7.04 12.63
CA ARG A 139 -2.44 6.00 12.96
C ARG A 139 -3.23 6.46 14.17
N VAL A 140 -4.51 6.80 13.98
CA VAL A 140 -5.42 7.03 15.10
C VAL A 140 -5.72 5.67 15.74
N THR A 141 -5.21 5.46 16.95
CA THR A 141 -5.49 4.23 17.70
C THR A 141 -6.91 4.27 18.30
N PRO A 142 -7.59 3.12 18.49
CA PRO A 142 -8.91 3.09 19.12
C PRO A 142 -8.94 3.77 20.50
N GLY A 143 -7.88 3.62 21.30
CA GLY A 143 -7.77 4.30 22.60
C GLY A 143 -7.69 5.83 22.47
N GLN A 144 -7.01 6.33 21.45
CA GLN A 144 -6.96 7.75 21.14
C GLN A 144 -8.34 8.28 20.68
N TRP A 145 -9.10 7.46 19.95
CA TRP A 145 -10.49 7.76 19.57
C TRP A 145 -11.44 7.80 20.77
N LEU A 146 -11.33 6.83 21.68
CA LEU A 146 -12.11 6.81 22.93
C LEU A 146 -11.81 8.03 23.82
N GLY A 147 -10.54 8.42 23.93
CA GLY A 147 -10.16 9.62 24.69
C GLY A 147 -10.69 10.93 24.09
N MET A 148 -10.96 10.99 22.78
CA MET A 148 -11.65 12.14 22.16
C MET A 148 -13.15 12.15 22.48
N LEU A 149 -13.77 10.97 22.63
CA LEU A 149 -15.18 10.82 23.01
C LEU A 149 -15.39 11.24 24.48
N ASP A 150 -14.54 10.79 25.41
CA ASP A 150 -14.66 11.12 26.84
C ASP A 150 -14.62 12.63 27.10
N LYS A 151 -13.71 13.35 26.44
CA LYS A 151 -13.59 14.81 26.57
C LYS A 151 -14.83 15.57 26.09
N ASN A 152 -15.57 15.00 25.14
CA ASN A 152 -16.82 15.58 24.67
C ASN A 152 -18.01 15.22 25.59
N LEU A 153 -17.99 14.04 26.23
CA LEU A 153 -19.00 13.66 27.22
C LEU A 153 -18.90 14.46 28.53
N GLU A 154 -17.70 14.81 28.98
CA GLU A 154 -17.52 15.67 30.18
C GLU A 154 -18.12 17.08 29.99
N LYS A 155 -18.19 17.54 28.74
CA LYS A 155 -18.84 18.80 28.36
C LYS A 155 -20.36 18.71 28.36
N LEU A 156 -20.91 17.52 28.16
CA LEU A 156 -22.36 17.28 28.22
C LEU A 156 -22.85 17.18 29.66
N ASP A 157 -22.03 16.66 30.58
CA ASP A 157 -22.38 16.55 32.00
C ASP A 157 -22.62 17.94 32.64
N ARG A 158 -21.76 18.91 32.32
CA ARG A 158 -21.96 20.32 32.73
C ARG A 158 -23.22 20.98 32.16
N ARG A 159 -23.71 20.54 31.00
CA ARG A 159 -24.98 21.05 30.43
C ARG A 159 -26.19 20.42 31.10
N VAL A 160 -26.10 19.16 31.53
CA VAL A 160 -27.18 18.48 32.27
C VAL A 160 -27.39 19.14 33.63
N GLU A 161 -26.32 19.46 34.37
CA GLU A 161 -26.44 20.17 35.66
C GLU A 161 -27.10 21.55 35.53
N THR A 162 -26.88 22.27 34.42
CA THR A 162 -27.52 23.58 34.20
C THR A 162 -29.00 23.48 33.84
N LEU A 163 -29.45 22.36 33.28
CA LEU A 163 -30.88 22.14 32.98
C LEU A 163 -31.66 21.73 34.24
N ASP A 164 -31.05 20.96 35.13
CA ASP A 164 -31.68 20.53 36.38
C ASP A 164 -31.96 21.73 37.32
N LYS A 165 -31.02 22.69 37.39
CA LYS A 165 -31.20 23.94 38.17
C LYS A 165 -32.24 24.90 37.58
N ASN A 166 -32.49 24.86 36.27
CA ASN A 166 -33.50 25.70 35.64
C ASN A 166 -34.91 25.09 35.73
N SER A 167 -35.04 23.75 35.73
CA SER A 167 -36.35 23.09 35.89
C SER A 167 -36.91 23.25 37.31
N SER A 168 -36.07 23.49 38.33
CA SER A 168 -36.53 23.77 39.70
C SER A 168 -37.05 25.20 39.92
N LYS A 169 -36.98 26.09 38.91
CA LYS A 169 -37.39 27.51 39.03
C LYS A 169 -38.71 27.84 38.34
N GLU A 170 -39.42 26.89 37.75
CA GLU A 170 -40.78 27.13 37.29
C GLU A 170 -41.76 27.11 38.48
N PRO A 171 -42.34 28.24 38.91
CA PRO A 171 -43.36 28.21 39.94
C PRO A 171 -44.58 27.47 39.40
N CYS A 172 -45.05 26.45 40.15
CA CYS A 172 -46.33 25.80 39.94
C CYS A 172 -47.44 26.86 39.84
N ARG A 173 -47.78 27.28 38.63
CA ARG A 173 -48.91 28.17 38.37
C ARG A 173 -50.18 27.33 38.46
N ALA A 174 -50.73 27.28 39.66
CA ALA A 174 -51.99 26.63 39.99
C ALA A 174 -53.09 27.05 39.00
N ARG A 175 -53.67 26.03 38.36
CA ARG A 175 -54.90 26.09 37.59
C ARG A 175 -56.06 26.28 38.56
N ASN A 176 -56.79 27.39 38.48
CA ASN A 176 -58.14 27.49 39.03
C ASN A 176 -58.93 28.61 38.35
N LYS A 177 -59.96 28.22 37.59
CA LYS A 177 -61.36 28.65 37.80
C LYS A 177 -62.27 27.90 36.86
N VAL A 178 -62.96 26.92 37.43
CA VAL A 178 -64.26 26.44 36.96
C VAL A 178 -65.26 27.54 37.36
N THR A 179 -65.92 28.15 36.38
CA THR A 179 -67.19 28.83 36.62
C THR A 179 -68.16 28.34 35.55
N GLY A 180 -68.99 27.39 35.97
CA GLY A 180 -70.18 27.00 35.22
C GLY A 180 -71.30 28.01 35.40
N ALA A 181 -72.28 27.85 34.51
CA ALA A 181 -73.68 28.22 34.65
C ALA A 181 -74.02 29.71 34.78
N GLN A 182 -74.49 30.29 33.67
CA GLN A 182 -75.76 31.02 33.71
C GLN A 182 -76.42 31.08 32.33
N ALA A 183 -77.45 30.25 32.16
CA ALA A 183 -78.52 30.45 31.20
C ALA A 183 -79.83 30.20 31.96
N ASN A 184 -80.59 31.27 32.26
CA ASN A 184 -81.99 31.37 31.85
C ASN A 184 -82.57 32.78 32.10
N LYS A 185 -83.41 33.18 31.14
CA LYS A 185 -84.35 34.31 31.05
C LYS A 185 -85.66 33.89 31.79
N PRO A 186 -86.69 34.74 32.09
CA PRO A 186 -87.03 36.07 31.57
C PRO A 186 -86.99 37.27 32.52
#